data_AF-B8CYA9-F1
#
_entry.id   AF-B8CYA9-F1
#
_cell.length_a   1.000
_cell.length_b   1.000
_cell.length_c   1.000
_cell.angle_alpha   90.00
_cell.angle_beta   90.00
_cell.angle_gamma   90.00
#
_symmetry.space_group_name_H-M   'P 1'
#
loop_
_entity.id
_entity.type
_entity.pdbx_description
1 polymer ?
#
loop_
_entity_poly.entity_id
_entity_poly.type
_entity_poly.pdbx_seq_one_letter_code
_entity_poly.pdbx_strand_id
1 'polypeptide(L)'
;MQQKKLSPENVYKASRILDLGERASLADIKNRYRKLIKSWHPDKCNDKPEQCREKTKEITWAYEIIVSYCNNYLYSFKKDDIVNNLPVDIQMKERWKKQFMDGHFSL
;
A
#
# COMPACT_ATOMS: atom_id res chain seq x y z
N MET A 1 -13.55 -17.59 -12.22
CA MET A 1 -12.83 -17.99 -10.98
C MET A 1 -11.83 -16.89 -10.65
N GLN A 2 -12.01 -16.06 -9.62
CA GLN A 2 -10.93 -15.21 -9.05
C GLN A 2 -11.31 -14.38 -7.78
N GLN A 3 -12.55 -14.41 -7.30
CA GLN A 3 -12.93 -13.69 -6.06
C GLN A 3 -12.55 -14.44 -4.76
N LYS A 4 -12.04 -15.69 -4.84
CA LYS A 4 -11.84 -16.58 -3.68
C LYS A 4 -10.54 -16.37 -2.89
N LYS A 5 -9.73 -15.34 -3.19
CA LYS A 5 -8.42 -15.10 -2.56
C LYS A 5 -8.33 -13.81 -1.73
N LEU A 6 -9.31 -12.91 -1.82
CA LEU A 6 -9.30 -11.66 -1.06
C LEU A 6 -9.88 -11.88 0.34
N SER A 7 -9.01 -12.20 1.30
CA SER A 7 -9.32 -12.37 2.73
C SER A 7 -8.45 -11.44 3.56
N PRO A 8 -8.93 -10.89 4.69
CA PRO A 8 -8.11 -10.07 5.59
C PRO A 8 -6.78 -10.74 5.97
N GLU A 9 -6.80 -12.06 6.22
CA GLU A 9 -5.59 -12.83 6.54
C GLU A 9 -4.60 -12.87 5.38
N ASN A 10 -5.11 -13.05 4.16
CA ASN A 10 -4.27 -13.08 2.96
C ASN A 10 -3.68 -11.70 2.65
N VAL A 11 -4.46 -10.63 2.85
CA VAL A 11 -3.97 -9.25 2.69
C VAL A 11 -2.89 -8.93 3.72
N TYR A 12 -3.10 -9.32 4.97
CA TYR A 12 -2.10 -9.17 6.03
C TYR A 12 -0.83 -9.98 5.75
N LYS A 13 -0.97 -11.23 5.31
CA LYS A 13 0.18 -12.06 4.92
C LYS A 13 0.93 -11.47 3.72
N ALA A 14 0.20 -10.99 2.73
CA ALA A 14 0.76 -10.35 1.55
C ALA A 14 1.52 -9.06 1.89
N SER A 15 1.01 -8.25 2.85
CA SER A 15 1.70 -7.04 3.29
C SER A 15 3.04 -7.36 3.94
N ARG A 16 3.10 -8.41 4.76
CA ARG A 16 4.35 -8.90 5.36
C ARG A 16 5.34 -9.43 4.32
N ILE A 17 4.88 -10.16 3.30
CA ILE A 17 5.75 -10.66 2.22
C ILE A 17 6.38 -9.52 1.40
N LEU A 18 5.61 -8.47 1.12
CA LEU A 18 6.12 -7.28 0.43
C LEU A 18 6.86 -6.31 1.36
N ASP A 19 7.00 -6.66 2.64
CA ASP A 19 7.60 -5.83 3.69
C ASP A 19 6.93 -4.44 3.81
N LEU A 20 5.61 -4.38 3.66
CA LEU A 20 4.84 -3.13 3.78
C LEU A 20 4.61 -2.80 5.26
N GLY A 21 4.75 -1.52 5.61
CA GLY A 21 4.36 -1.00 6.92
C GLY A 21 2.84 -0.92 7.07
N GLU A 22 2.37 -0.34 8.18
CA GLU A 22 0.92 -0.16 8.44
C GLU A 22 0.22 0.69 7.37
N ARG A 23 0.97 1.62 6.78
CA ARG A 23 0.52 2.50 5.70
C ARG A 23 1.55 2.49 4.59
N ALA A 24 1.10 2.25 3.36
CA ALA A 24 1.93 2.29 2.16
C ALA A 24 1.10 2.80 0.99
N SER A 25 1.69 3.64 0.15
CA SER A 25 1.04 4.09 -1.09
C SER A 25 1.13 3.02 -2.19
N LEU A 26 0.29 3.13 -3.22
CA LEU A 26 0.43 2.30 -4.43
C LEU A 26 1.82 2.42 -5.08
N ALA A 27 2.46 3.60 -4.98
CA ALA A 27 3.82 3.80 -5.45
C ALA A 27 4.82 2.99 -4.63
N ASP A 28 4.69 2.98 -3.30
CA ASP A 28 5.55 2.21 -2.40
C ASP A 28 5.39 0.71 -2.64
N ILE A 29 4.15 0.23 -2.79
CA ILE A 29 3.83 -1.17 -3.09
C ILE A 29 4.54 -1.61 -4.37
N LYS A 30 4.40 -0.84 -5.45
CA LYS A 30 5.05 -1.12 -6.74
C LYS A 30 6.58 -1.07 -6.64
N ASN A 31 7.12 -0.12 -5.89
CA ASN A 31 8.56 0.02 -5.70
C ASN A 31 9.15 -1.17 -4.93
N ARG A 32 8.51 -1.57 -3.83
CA ARG A 32 8.93 -2.75 -3.04
C ARG A 32 8.84 -4.04 -3.83
N TYR A 33 7.75 -4.25 -4.59
CA TYR A 33 7.63 -5.39 -5.49
C TYR A 33 8.80 -5.47 -6.48
N ARG A 34 9.12 -4.37 -7.18
CA ARG A 34 10.24 -4.32 -8.13
C ARG A 34 11.58 -4.61 -7.47
N LYS A 35 11.82 -4.05 -6.28
CA LYS A 35 13.04 -4.31 -5.49
C LYS A 35 13.17 -5.79 -5.13
N LEU A 36 12.10 -6.42 -4.64
CA LEU A 36 12.09 -7.82 -4.26
C LEU A 36 12.33 -8.74 -5.46
N ILE A 37 11.64 -8.52 -6.58
CA ILE A 37 11.86 -9.31 -7.81
C ILE A 37 13.30 -9.16 -8.31
N LYS A 38 13.89 -7.96 -8.24
CA LYS A 38 15.29 -7.74 -8.63
C LYS A 38 16.27 -8.45 -7.70
N SER A 39 15.95 -8.59 -6.42
CA SER A 39 16.78 -9.30 -5.43
C SER A 39 16.70 -10.82 -5.60
N TRP A 40 15.53 -11.35 -5.95
CA TRP A 40 15.27 -12.78 -6.13
C TRP A 40 15.32 -13.24 -7.60
N HIS A 41 15.87 -12.40 -8.50
CA HIS A 41 15.97 -12.74 -9.93
C HIS A 41 16.87 -13.96 -10.13
N PRO A 42 16.50 -14.93 -10.99
CA PRO A 42 17.27 -16.16 -11.20
C PRO A 42 18.74 -15.90 -11.56
N ASP A 43 19.07 -14.82 -12.28
CA ASP A 43 20.48 -14.44 -12.56
C ASP A 43 21.33 -14.21 -11.31
N LYS A 44 20.73 -13.77 -10.20
CA LYS A 44 21.45 -13.53 -8.94
C LYS A 44 21.47 -14.76 -8.03
N CYS A 45 20.74 -15.80 -8.39
CA CYS A 45 20.53 -16.99 -7.58
C CYS A 45 21.30 -18.18 -8.14
N ASN A 46 22.62 -18.03 -8.27
CA ASN A 46 23.48 -19.10 -8.78
C ASN A 46 23.50 -20.34 -7.87
N ASP A 47 23.40 -20.16 -6.55
CA ASP A 47 23.55 -21.27 -5.59
C ASP A 47 22.23 -21.94 -5.18
N LYS A 48 21.07 -21.28 -5.36
CA LYS A 48 19.76 -21.78 -4.84
C LYS A 48 18.58 -21.41 -5.75
N PRO A 49 18.51 -21.98 -6.98
CA PRO A 49 17.47 -21.64 -7.96
C PRO A 49 16.05 -21.97 -7.47
N GLU A 50 15.89 -23.03 -6.67
CA GLU A 50 14.59 -23.47 -6.17
C GLU A 50 14.00 -22.47 -5.17
N GLN A 51 14.82 -21.97 -4.24
CA GLN A 51 14.41 -20.95 -3.26
C GLN A 51 14.01 -19.63 -3.93
N CYS A 52 14.74 -19.23 -4.97
CA CYS A 52 14.41 -18.00 -5.70
C CYS A 52 13.12 -18.13 -6.50
N ARG A 53 12.84 -19.32 -7.05
CA ARG A 53 11.57 -19.62 -7.69
C ARG A 53 10.40 -19.57 -6.71
N GLU A 54 10.56 -20.15 -5.51
CA GLU A 54 9.54 -20.10 -4.45
C GLU A 54 9.29 -18.66 -3.99
N LYS A 55 10.35 -17.91 -3.68
CA LYS A 55 10.23 -16.50 -3.26
C LYS A 55 9.58 -15.63 -4.32
N THR A 56 9.95 -15.79 -5.58
CA THR A 56 9.34 -15.04 -6.69
C THR A 56 7.84 -15.33 -6.81
N LYS A 57 7.43 -16.58 -6.62
CA LYS A 57 6.01 -16.97 -6.59
C LYS A 57 5.29 -16.32 -5.41
N GLU A 58 5.87 -16.35 -4.21
CA GLU A 58 5.30 -15.70 -3.00
C GLU A 58 5.12 -14.19 -3.22
N ILE A 59 6.14 -13.52 -3.75
CA ILE A 59 6.13 -12.07 -4.02
C ILE A 59 5.05 -11.72 -5.04
N THR A 60 4.95 -12.50 -6.11
CA THR A 60 3.94 -12.28 -7.17
C THR A 60 2.53 -12.49 -6.61
N TRP A 61 2.32 -13.55 -5.85
CA TRP A 61 1.04 -13.81 -5.16
C TRP A 61 0.65 -12.68 -4.21
N ALA A 62 1.60 -12.19 -3.41
CA ALA A 62 1.37 -11.09 -2.48
C ALA A 62 0.99 -9.79 -3.21
N TYR A 63 1.68 -9.48 -4.31
CA TYR A 63 1.39 -8.30 -5.13
C TYR A 63 -0.01 -8.37 -5.75
N GLU A 64 -0.41 -9.52 -6.31
CA GLU A 64 -1.76 -9.70 -6.86
C GLU A 64 -2.86 -9.44 -5.82
N ILE A 65 -2.68 -9.94 -4.59
CA ILE A 65 -3.66 -9.77 -3.52
C ILE A 65 -3.73 -8.32 -3.06
N ILE A 66 -2.59 -7.67 -2.84
CA ILE A 66 -2.54 -6.26 -2.42
C ILE A 66 -3.15 -5.36 -3.51
N VAL A 67 -2.82 -5.58 -4.78
CA VAL A 67 -3.39 -4.79 -5.88
C VAL A 67 -4.89 -5.02 -6.00
N SER A 68 -5.35 -6.27 -5.86
CA SER A 68 -6.79 -6.57 -5.84
C SER A 68 -7.49 -5.90 -4.65
N TYR A 69 -6.87 -5.89 -3.47
CA TYR A 69 -7.37 -5.18 -2.29
C TYR A 69 -7.48 -3.67 -2.56
N CYS A 70 -6.43 -3.04 -3.08
CA CYS A 70 -6.41 -1.62 -3.39
C CYS A 70 -7.39 -1.23 -4.51
N ASN A 71 -7.57 -2.10 -5.52
CA ASN A 71 -8.50 -1.84 -6.63
C ASN A 71 -9.97 -1.95 -6.21
N ASN A 72 -10.28 -2.82 -5.25
CA ASN A 72 -11.63 -2.94 -4.69
C ASN A 72 -11.87 -2.00 -3.49
N TYR A 73 -10.87 -1.19 -3.13
CA TYR A 73 -11.01 -0.26 -2.02
C TYR A 73 -11.96 0.88 -2.41
N LEU A 74 -13.02 1.04 -1.63
CA LEU A 74 -13.99 2.11 -1.81
C LEU A 74 -13.44 3.41 -1.23
N TYR A 75 -13.20 4.38 -2.09
CA TYR A 75 -12.77 5.71 -1.67
C TYR A 75 -13.96 6.51 -1.15
N SER A 76 -13.82 7.07 0.05
CA SER A 76 -14.75 8.08 0.56
C SER A 76 -14.37 9.46 0.02
N PHE A 77 -15.35 10.16 -0.55
CA PHE A 77 -15.20 11.55 -1.02
C PHE A 77 -15.75 12.58 -0.01
N LYS A 78 -15.99 12.17 1.23
CA LYS A 78 -16.32 13.10 2.31
C LYS A 78 -15.08 13.94 2.61
N LYS A 79 -15.27 15.25 2.82
CA LYS A 79 -14.17 16.20 3.06
C LYS A 79 -13.25 15.75 4.20
N ASP A 80 -13.81 15.30 5.32
CA ASP A 80 -13.01 14.86 6.48
C ASP A 80 -12.18 13.60 6.17
N ASP A 81 -12.73 12.63 5.41
CA ASP A 81 -12.01 11.41 5.02
C ASP A 81 -10.88 11.73 4.02
N ILE A 82 -11.13 12.66 3.09
CA ILE A 82 -10.09 13.15 2.16
C ILE A 82 -8.94 13.75 2.96
N VAL A 83 -9.23 14.66 3.91
CA VAL A 83 -8.20 15.27 4.76
C VAL A 83 -7.38 14.19 5.47
N ASN A 84 -8.02 13.21 6.10
CA ASN A 84 -7.33 12.14 6.83
C ASN A 84 -6.41 11.25 5.96
N ASN A 85 -6.64 11.21 4.64
CA ASN A 85 -5.83 10.46 3.68
C ASN A 85 -4.67 11.29 3.08
N LEU A 86 -4.60 12.60 3.35
CA LEU A 86 -3.52 13.47 2.88
C LEU A 86 -2.24 13.32 3.73
N PRO A 87 -1.08 13.73 3.22
CA PRO A 87 0.14 13.92 4.02
C PRO A 87 -0.11 14.74 5.31
N VAL A 88 0.64 14.43 6.36
CA VAL A 88 0.43 14.98 7.72
C VAL A 88 0.52 16.51 7.75
N ASP A 89 1.44 17.09 6.98
CA ASP A 89 1.63 18.53 6.84
C ASP A 89 0.40 19.21 6.24
N ILE A 90 -0.20 18.62 5.21
CA ILE A 90 -1.43 19.12 4.58
C ILE A 90 -2.61 18.93 5.53
N GLN A 91 -2.70 17.79 6.22
CA GLN A 91 -3.70 17.54 7.25
C GLN A 91 -3.70 18.62 8.32
N MET A 92 -2.53 18.95 8.87
CA MET A 92 -2.38 19.99 9.87
C MET A 92 -2.87 21.33 9.30
N LYS A 93 -2.42 21.72 8.11
CA LYS A 93 -2.84 22.99 7.49
C LYS A 93 -4.35 23.10 7.32
N GLU A 94 -5.02 22.06 6.83
CA GLU A 94 -6.48 22.07 6.63
C GLU A 94 -7.26 22.09 7.94
N ARG A 95 -6.80 21.35 8.96
CA ARG A 95 -7.40 21.38 10.31
C ARG A 95 -7.24 22.76 10.96
N TRP A 96 -6.07 23.39 10.81
CA TRP A 96 -5.82 24.74 11.32
C TRP A 96 -6.68 25.78 10.61
N LYS A 97 -6.87 25.69 9.29
CA LYS A 97 -7.79 26.59 8.56
C LYS A 97 -9.22 26.49 9.09
N LYS A 98 -9.74 25.28 9.27
CA LYS A 98 -11.11 25.08 9.81
C LYS A 98 -11.29 25.69 11.21
N GLN A 99 -10.23 25.69 12.02
CA GLN A 99 -10.27 26.23 13.37
C GLN A 99 -10.11 27.75 13.43
N PHE A 100 -9.41 28.37 12.47
CA PHE A 100 -8.99 29.78 12.57
C PHE A 100 -9.39 30.68 11.39
N MET A 101 -9.88 30.15 10.27
CA MET A 101 -10.26 30.93 9.07
C MET A 101 -11.77 30.98 8.81
N ASP A 102 -12.54 30.01 9.32
CA ASP A 102 -14.01 30.04 9.23
C ASP A 102 -14.65 30.97 10.28
N GLY A 103 -13.87 31.43 11.26
CA GLY A 103 -14.22 32.53 12.16
C GLY A 103 -13.69 33.83 11.59
N HIS A 104 -14.50 34.52 10.79
CA HIS A 104 -14.30 35.91 10.41
C HIS A 104 -14.03 36.73 11.68
N PHE A 105 -12.76 37.01 11.97
CA PHE A 105 -12.36 38.03 12.93
C PHE A 105 -12.71 39.36 12.28
N SER A 106 -13.97 39.74 12.41
CA SER A 106 -14.41 41.11 12.15
C SER A 106 -13.92 41.94 13.33
N LEU A 107 -12.73 42.51 13.18
CA LEU A 107 -12.29 43.69 13.93
C LEU A 107 -12.48 44.91 13.03
#